data_AF-A0A9D6NQ46-F1
#
_entry.id   AF-A0A9D6NQ46-F1
#
_cell.length_a   1.000
_cell.length_b   1.000
_cell.length_c   1.000
_cell.angle_alpha   90.00
_cell.angle_beta   90.00
_cell.angle_gamma   90.00
#
_symmetry.space_group_name_H-M   'P 1'
#
loop_
_entity.id
_entity.type
_entity.pdbx_description
1 polymer ?
#
loop_
_entity_poly.entity_id
_entity_poly.type
_entity_poly.pdbx_seq_one_letter_code
_entity_poly.pdbx_strand_id
1 'polypeptide(L)'
;MHKTRVLILGAAGRDFHNFNVVFRDNPAYEVVAFTATQIPNIEGRKYPRALAGDLYPKGIPIYPEEELEALIDRFSINQAVFSYSDVSHETVMHLASRCIAKGADFRLLGTNATMLRASKPVVSVCAVRTGCGKSPTSRKVCQILRDQGLRVVAVRHPMP
;
A
#
# COMPACT_ATOMS: atom_id res chain seq x y z
N MET A 1 16.86 21.34 -2.16
CA MET A 1 16.76 20.02 -2.82
C MET A 1 15.34 19.86 -3.31
N HIS A 2 15.14 19.44 -4.56
CA HIS A 2 13.81 19.15 -5.11
C HIS A 2 13.36 17.78 -4.59
N LYS A 3 12.15 17.68 -4.02
CA LYS A 3 11.58 16.39 -3.57
C LYS A 3 11.08 15.60 -4.76
N THR A 4 11.21 14.28 -4.75
CA THR A 4 10.58 13.42 -5.76
C THR A 4 9.07 13.36 -5.50
N ARG A 5 8.27 13.89 -6.42
CA ARG A 5 6.80 13.87 -6.36
C ARG A 5 6.28 12.50 -6.77
N VAL A 6 5.53 11.87 -5.90
CA VAL A 6 5.09 10.48 -6.01
C VAL A 6 3.57 10.40 -6.11
N LEU A 7 3.08 9.60 -7.04
CA LEU A 7 1.69 9.14 -7.10
C LEU A 7 1.66 7.64 -6.75
N ILE A 8 0.84 7.24 -5.78
CA ILE A 8 0.72 5.82 -5.39
C ILE A 8 -0.56 5.24 -5.98
N LEU A 9 -0.44 4.21 -6.81
CA LEU A 9 -1.56 3.53 -7.45
C LEU A 9 -1.96 2.30 -6.62
N GLY A 10 -3.19 2.22 -6.12
CA GLY A 10 -3.62 1.06 -5.34
C GLY A 10 -5.06 1.10 -4.87
N ALA A 11 -5.44 0.12 -4.04
CA ALA A 11 -6.79 0.00 -3.50
C ALA A 11 -6.75 -0.34 -2.01
N ALA A 12 -6.82 0.70 -1.16
CA ALA A 12 -7.22 0.64 0.24
C ALA A 12 -6.56 -0.48 1.09
N GLY A 13 -5.25 -0.66 0.96
CA GLY A 13 -4.48 -1.68 1.67
C GLY A 13 -2.98 -1.50 1.49
N ARG A 14 -2.40 -2.15 0.47
CA ARG A 14 -0.95 -2.16 0.23
C ARG A 14 -0.40 -0.78 -0.15
N ASP A 15 -1.18 0.07 -0.79
CA ASP A 15 -0.87 1.49 -1.04
C ASP A 15 -0.53 2.25 0.25
N PHE A 16 -1.40 2.19 1.26
CA PHE A 16 -1.17 2.83 2.55
C PHE A 16 -0.01 2.20 3.30
N HIS A 17 0.17 0.88 3.19
CA HIS A 17 1.34 0.19 3.76
C HIS A 17 2.63 0.70 3.12
N ASN A 18 2.70 0.75 1.78
CA ASN A 18 3.85 1.25 1.03
C ASN A 18 4.16 2.71 1.38
N PHE A 19 3.13 3.56 1.49
CA PHE A 19 3.25 4.91 2.01
C PHE A 19 3.93 4.94 3.39
N ASN A 20 3.39 4.19 4.34
CA ASN A 20 3.85 4.20 5.73
C ASN A 20 5.29 3.73 5.91
N VAL A 21 5.73 2.72 5.14
CA VAL A 21 7.05 2.11 5.31
C VAL A 21 8.14 2.74 4.46
N VAL A 22 7.81 3.35 3.31
CA VAL A 22 8.81 3.90 2.37
C VAL A 22 8.84 5.43 2.38
N PHE A 23 7.69 6.08 2.54
CA PHE A 23 7.55 7.50 2.17
C PHE A 23 7.17 8.44 3.32
N ARG A 24 6.41 7.97 4.32
CA ARG A 24 5.77 8.81 5.34
C ARG A 24 6.70 9.81 6.02
N ASP A 25 7.85 9.33 6.47
CA ASP A 25 8.82 10.12 7.25
C ASP A 25 10.09 10.45 6.44
N ASN A 26 10.03 10.31 5.11
CA ASN A 26 11.19 10.50 4.23
C ASN A 26 11.12 11.85 3.50
N PRO A 27 11.93 12.86 3.87
CA PRO A 27 11.85 14.19 3.29
C PRO A 27 12.33 14.27 1.83
N ALA A 28 12.95 13.22 1.29
CA ALA A 28 13.34 13.15 -0.12
C ALA A 28 12.13 12.99 -1.05
N TYR A 29 10.99 12.55 -0.53
CA TYR A 29 9.78 12.29 -1.30
C TYR A 29 8.62 13.18 -0.87
N GLU A 30 7.69 13.39 -1.79
CA GLU A 30 6.39 13.99 -1.53
C GLU A 30 5.33 13.15 -2.23
N VAL A 31 4.54 12.39 -1.45
CA VAL A 31 3.40 11.64 -1.98
C VAL A 31 2.24 12.60 -2.15
N VAL A 32 2.00 13.00 -3.40
CA VAL A 32 1.04 14.06 -3.73
C VAL A 32 -0.40 13.54 -3.68
N ALA A 33 -0.59 12.28 -4.08
CA ALA A 33 -1.89 11.63 -4.09
C ALA A 33 -1.79 10.11 -4.09
N PHE A 34 -2.91 9.47 -3.76
CA PHE A 34 -3.21 8.09 -4.13
C PHE A 34 -4.19 8.09 -5.31
N THR A 35 -4.15 7.05 -6.13
CA THR A 35 -5.28 6.69 -7.00
C THR A 35 -6.00 5.47 -6.43
N ALA A 36 -7.29 5.33 -6.76
CA ALA A 36 -8.06 4.13 -6.50
C ALA A 36 -8.93 3.78 -7.71
N THR A 37 -9.08 2.48 -7.97
CA THR A 37 -10.17 1.98 -8.83
C THR A 37 -11.48 2.14 -8.06
N GLN A 38 -12.63 2.14 -8.75
CA GLN A 38 -13.94 2.39 -8.14
C GLN A 38 -14.24 1.43 -6.97
N ILE A 39 -13.88 1.85 -5.76
CA ILE A 39 -14.38 1.27 -4.52
C ILE A 39 -15.56 2.15 -4.11
N PRO A 40 -16.76 1.58 -3.89
CA PRO A 40 -17.91 2.34 -3.43
C PRO A 40 -17.52 3.21 -2.22
N ASN A 41 -17.79 4.52 -2.32
CA ASN A 41 -17.54 5.53 -1.29
C ASN A 41 -16.07 5.94 -1.05
N ILE A 42 -15.08 5.59 -1.89
CA ILE A 42 -13.69 6.05 -1.69
C ILE A 42 -13.36 7.37 -2.40
N GLU A 43 -14.12 7.73 -3.43
CA GLU A 43 -13.91 8.96 -4.20
C GLU A 43 -14.02 10.21 -3.31
N GLY A 44 -13.05 11.12 -3.44
CA GLY A 44 -12.97 12.33 -2.63
C GLY A 44 -12.48 12.13 -1.20
N ARG A 45 -12.16 10.90 -0.77
CA ARG A 45 -11.55 10.65 0.54
C ARG A 45 -10.09 11.09 0.56
N LYS A 46 -9.59 11.27 1.78
CA LYS A 46 -8.17 11.53 2.05
C LYS A 46 -7.61 10.45 2.94
N TYR A 47 -6.36 10.06 2.70
CA TYR A 47 -5.56 9.41 3.71
C TYR A 47 -5.41 10.39 4.90
N PRO A 48 -5.86 10.02 6.11
CA PRO A 48 -6.10 10.97 7.18
C PRO A 48 -4.79 11.52 7.75
N ARG A 49 -4.77 12.82 8.08
CA ARG A 49 -3.61 13.48 8.71
C ARG A 49 -3.08 12.75 9.95
N ALA A 50 -3.97 12.13 10.72
CA ALA A 50 -3.63 11.40 11.95
C ALA A 50 -2.74 10.16 11.68
N LEU A 51 -2.73 9.65 10.46
CA LEU A 51 -1.90 8.52 10.04
C LEU A 51 -0.78 8.95 9.06
N ALA A 52 -0.87 10.15 8.49
CA ALA A 52 0.02 10.61 7.42
C ALA A 52 1.37 11.16 7.92
N GLY A 53 1.53 11.40 9.22
CA GLY A 53 2.76 11.95 9.80
C GLY A 53 2.92 13.46 9.56
N ASP A 54 3.97 14.04 10.13
CA ASP A 54 4.16 15.49 10.22
C ASP A 54 4.40 16.16 8.86
N LEU A 55 4.89 15.40 7.87
CA LEU A 55 5.09 15.90 6.50
C LEU A 55 3.79 16.13 5.74
N TYR A 56 2.65 15.61 6.23
CA TYR A 56 1.36 15.64 5.55
C TYR A 56 0.22 16.14 6.47
N PRO A 57 0.28 17.39 6.97
CA PRO A 57 -0.66 17.92 7.97
C PRO A 57 -2.11 18.01 7.48
N LYS A 58 -2.31 18.01 6.16
CA LYS A 58 -3.63 18.06 5.50
C LYS A 58 -4.15 16.67 5.08
N GLY A 59 -3.41 15.61 5.38
CA GLY A 59 -3.61 14.29 4.78
C GLY A 59 -3.23 14.29 3.30
N ILE A 60 -3.51 13.18 2.62
CA ILE A 60 -3.16 12.97 1.21
C ILE A 60 -4.44 12.65 0.43
N PRO A 61 -4.74 13.36 -0.67
CA PRO A 61 -5.95 13.11 -1.46
C PRO A 61 -5.92 11.76 -2.17
N ILE A 62 -7.10 11.19 -2.37
CA ILE A 62 -7.32 9.98 -3.15
C ILE A 62 -8.20 10.36 -4.35
N TYR A 63 -7.72 10.09 -5.56
CA TYR A 63 -8.42 10.39 -6.81
C TYR A 63 -8.83 9.09 -7.54
N PRO A 64 -9.82 9.16 -8.44
CA PRO A 64 -10.10 8.07 -9.38
C PRO A 64 -8.88 7.73 -10.25
N GLU A 65 -8.62 6.45 -10.49
CA GLU A 65 -7.52 6.00 -11.36
C GLU A 65 -7.75 6.38 -12.85
N GLU A 66 -8.99 6.61 -13.26
CA GLU A 66 -9.29 7.16 -14.58
C GLU A 66 -8.66 8.53 -14.83
N GLU A 67 -8.35 9.30 -13.77
CA GLU A 67 -7.66 10.58 -13.88
C GLU A 67 -6.12 10.44 -13.99
N LEU A 68 -5.55 9.23 -14.03
CA LEU A 68 -4.09 8.98 -13.92
C LEU A 68 -3.22 9.94 -14.74
N GLU A 69 -3.46 10.05 -16.04
CA GLU A 69 -2.71 10.92 -16.95
C GLU A 69 -2.82 12.40 -16.55
N ALA A 70 -4.04 12.84 -16.25
CA ALA A 70 -4.31 14.21 -15.84
C ALA A 70 -3.64 14.52 -14.49
N LEU A 71 -3.59 13.56 -13.57
CA LEU A 71 -2.89 13.68 -12.29
C LEU A 71 -1.38 13.81 -12.48
N ILE A 72 -0.79 13.02 -13.38
CA ILE A 72 0.63 13.09 -13.69
C ILE A 72 1.01 14.48 -14.20
N ASP A 73 0.23 15.02 -15.15
CA ASP A 73 0.46 16.35 -15.72
C ASP A 73 0.21 17.45 -14.67
N ARG A 74 -0.96 17.44 -14.02
CA ARG A 74 -1.40 18.45 -13.03
C ARG A 74 -0.46 18.56 -11.84
N PHE A 75 0.05 17.42 -11.37
CA PHE A 75 0.92 17.36 -10.21
C PHE A 75 2.38 17.10 -10.56
N SER A 76 2.78 17.26 -11.83
CA SER A 76 4.17 17.10 -12.30
C SER A 76 4.86 15.89 -11.63
N ILE A 77 4.19 14.74 -11.69
CA ILE A 77 4.61 13.55 -10.95
C ILE A 77 5.93 13.04 -11.52
N ASN A 78 6.90 12.76 -10.65
CA ASN A 78 8.18 12.19 -11.05
C ASN A 78 8.11 10.66 -11.08
N GLN A 79 7.38 10.05 -10.14
CA GLN A 79 7.31 8.60 -10.00
C GLN A 79 5.91 8.12 -9.64
N ALA A 80 5.37 7.21 -10.45
CA ALA A 80 4.19 6.41 -10.15
C ALA A 80 4.62 5.10 -9.45
N VAL A 81 4.06 4.82 -8.27
CA VAL A 81 4.37 3.65 -7.46
C VAL A 81 3.18 2.72 -7.44
N PHE A 82 3.34 1.56 -8.07
CA PHE A 82 2.27 0.57 -8.13
C PHE A 82 2.18 -0.27 -6.85
N SER A 83 0.97 -0.37 -6.31
CA SER A 83 0.68 -0.96 -5.01
C SER A 83 -0.58 -1.84 -4.97
N TYR A 84 -1.17 -2.21 -6.12
CA TYR A 84 -2.24 -3.21 -6.13
C TYR A 84 -1.71 -4.61 -5.77
N SER A 85 -2.63 -5.46 -5.31
CA SER A 85 -2.47 -6.91 -5.22
C SER A 85 -3.44 -7.58 -6.20
N ASP A 86 -3.17 -8.85 -6.56
CA ASP A 86 -4.10 -9.72 -7.29
C ASP A 86 -4.59 -9.16 -8.64
N VAL A 87 -3.71 -8.52 -9.41
CA VAL A 87 -3.97 -8.13 -10.80
C VAL A 87 -3.07 -8.90 -11.78
N SER A 88 -3.49 -9.00 -13.03
CA SER A 88 -2.68 -9.63 -14.07
C SER A 88 -1.42 -8.82 -14.37
N HIS A 89 -0.39 -9.50 -14.87
CA HIS A 89 0.81 -8.83 -15.38
C HIS A 89 0.47 -7.76 -16.44
N GLU A 90 -0.48 -8.04 -17.32
CA GLU A 90 -0.93 -7.11 -18.36
C GLU A 90 -1.46 -5.80 -17.77
N THR A 91 -2.31 -5.87 -16.73
CA THR A 91 -2.80 -4.67 -16.04
C THR A 91 -1.64 -3.83 -15.47
N VAL A 92 -0.65 -4.48 -14.84
CA VAL A 92 0.55 -3.79 -14.33
C VAL A 92 1.28 -3.07 -15.46
N MET A 93 1.51 -3.75 -16.57
CA MET A 93 2.28 -3.20 -17.69
C MET A 93 1.52 -2.14 -18.47
N HIS A 94 0.19 -2.22 -18.56
CA HIS A 94 -0.63 -1.15 -19.11
C HIS A 94 -0.54 0.13 -18.27
N LEU A 95 -0.64 0.02 -16.94
CA LEU A 95 -0.47 1.18 -16.05
C LEU A 95 0.94 1.76 -16.14
N ALA A 96 1.97 0.91 -16.20
CA ALA A 96 3.34 1.34 -16.41
C ALA A 96 3.51 2.14 -17.70
N SER A 97 2.97 1.62 -18.80
CA SER A 97 3.05 2.25 -20.12
C SER A 97 2.36 3.62 -20.14
N ARG A 98 1.19 3.75 -19.51
CA ARG A 98 0.47 5.02 -19.35
C ARG A 98 1.29 6.06 -18.57
N CYS A 99 1.92 5.64 -17.48
CA CYS A 99 2.77 6.54 -16.67
C CYS A 99 4.01 7.02 -17.45
N ILE A 100 4.71 6.09 -18.09
CA ILE A 100 5.94 6.38 -18.84
C ILE A 100 5.64 7.27 -20.06
N ALA A 101 4.50 7.07 -20.74
CA ALA A 101 4.07 7.92 -21.85
C ALA A 101 3.85 9.39 -21.43
N LYS A 102 3.60 9.63 -20.13
CA LYS A 102 3.51 10.97 -19.53
C LYS A 102 4.81 11.45 -18.88
N GLY A 103 5.90 10.69 -19.03
CA GLY A 103 7.24 11.05 -18.53
C GLY A 103 7.46 10.77 -17.04
N ALA A 104 6.54 10.07 -16.37
CA ALA A 104 6.73 9.64 -14.99
C ALA A 104 7.41 8.26 -14.95
N ASP A 105 8.39 8.09 -14.06
CA ASP A 105 8.97 6.78 -13.77
C ASP A 105 7.88 5.85 -13.21
N PHE A 106 7.98 4.56 -13.52
CA PHE A 106 7.12 3.54 -12.91
C PHE A 106 7.92 2.64 -11.99
N ARG A 107 7.49 2.51 -10.72
CA ARG A 107 8.23 1.77 -9.69
C ARG A 107 7.40 0.67 -9.06
N LEU A 108 8.00 -0.52 -9.02
CA LEU A 108 7.54 -1.65 -8.22
C LEU A 108 8.38 -1.77 -6.94
N LEU A 109 7.73 -1.68 -5.79
CA LEU A 109 8.41 -1.83 -4.50
C LEU A 109 8.59 -3.30 -4.16
N GLY A 110 9.85 -3.72 -4.04
CA GLY A 110 10.23 -5.06 -3.60
C GLY A 110 10.05 -5.30 -2.11
N THR A 111 10.18 -6.57 -1.71
CA THR A 111 9.98 -7.02 -0.33
C THR A 111 10.92 -6.33 0.66
N ASN A 112 12.19 -6.13 0.31
CA ASN A 112 13.17 -5.51 1.22
C ASN A 112 12.80 -4.07 1.61
N ALA A 113 12.12 -3.34 0.74
CA ALA A 113 11.69 -1.97 1.01
C ALA A 113 10.38 -1.92 1.83
N THR A 114 9.57 -2.98 1.78
CA THR A 114 8.19 -2.97 2.30
C THR A 114 7.95 -3.91 3.46
N MET A 115 8.89 -4.81 3.77
CA MET A 115 8.77 -5.76 4.87
C MET A 115 9.14 -5.09 6.21
N LEU A 116 8.26 -5.24 7.20
CA LEU A 116 8.52 -4.80 8.56
C LEU A 116 9.49 -5.76 9.26
N ARG A 117 10.45 -5.21 10.01
CA ARG A 117 11.32 -6.02 10.87
C ARG A 117 10.57 -6.37 12.15
N ALA A 118 10.51 -7.67 12.47
CA ALA A 118 9.94 -8.15 13.71
C ALA A 118 11.03 -8.32 14.78
N SER A 119 10.81 -7.76 15.97
CA SER A 119 11.63 -8.00 17.16
C SER A 119 11.17 -9.22 17.98
N LYS A 120 10.11 -9.89 17.51
CA LYS A 120 9.50 -11.07 18.13
C LYS A 120 9.43 -12.19 17.09
N PRO A 121 9.43 -13.47 17.53
CA PRO A 121 9.17 -14.59 16.63
C PRO A 121 7.85 -14.42 15.89
N VAL A 122 7.85 -14.66 14.58
CA VAL A 122 6.67 -14.56 13.73
C VAL A 122 6.33 -15.94 13.21
N VAL A 123 5.08 -16.36 13.41
CA VAL A 123 4.52 -17.57 12.81
C VAL A 123 3.56 -17.14 11.72
N SER A 124 3.89 -17.46 10.46
CA SER A 124 3.02 -17.20 9.31
C SER A 124 2.17 -18.42 8.99
N VAL A 125 0.85 -18.22 8.86
CA VAL A 125 -0.09 -19.28 8.46
C VAL A 125 -0.55 -19.00 7.03
N CYS A 126 0.09 -19.66 6.06
CA CYS A 126 -0.20 -19.55 4.65
C CYS A 126 -1.20 -20.61 4.17
N ALA A 127 -1.82 -20.39 3.01
CA ALA A 127 -2.61 -21.42 2.33
C ALA A 127 -2.56 -21.23 0.82
N VAL A 128 -2.72 -22.34 0.09
CA VAL A 128 -2.66 -22.39 -1.38
C VAL A 128 -3.85 -21.72 -2.08
N ARG A 129 -5.00 -21.60 -1.40
CA ARG A 129 -6.18 -20.87 -1.90
C ARG A 129 -7.04 -20.30 -0.77
N THR A 130 -7.97 -19.42 -1.12
CA THR A 130 -9.02 -18.94 -0.22
C THR A 130 -9.94 -20.08 0.21
N GLY A 131 -10.44 -20.03 1.45
CA GLY A 131 -11.28 -21.09 2.03
C GLY A 131 -10.54 -22.28 2.65
N CYS A 132 -9.22 -22.39 2.52
CA CYS A 132 -8.41 -23.50 3.07
C CYS A 132 -8.20 -23.47 4.61
N GLY A 133 -9.01 -22.75 5.38
CA GLY A 133 -8.95 -22.83 6.84
C GLY A 133 -7.82 -22.04 7.53
N LYS A 134 -7.19 -21.05 6.89
CA LYS A 134 -6.16 -20.19 7.51
C LYS A 134 -6.58 -19.63 8.88
N SER A 135 -7.81 -19.12 8.99
CA SER A 135 -8.31 -18.50 10.22
C SER A 135 -8.54 -19.52 11.35
N PRO A 136 -9.23 -20.66 11.14
CA PRO A 136 -9.24 -21.76 12.10
C PRO A 136 -7.85 -22.22 12.55
N THR A 137 -6.93 -22.44 11.61
CA THR A 137 -5.55 -22.86 11.92
C THR A 137 -4.82 -21.81 12.77
N SER A 138 -4.91 -20.53 12.39
CA SER A 138 -4.29 -19.43 13.14
C SER A 138 -4.82 -19.35 14.58
N ARG A 139 -6.14 -19.54 14.77
CA ARG A 139 -6.74 -19.57 16.12
C ARG A 139 -6.23 -20.76 16.94
N LYS A 140 -6.12 -21.95 16.34
CA LYS A 140 -5.61 -23.14 17.03
C LYS A 140 -4.14 -22.97 17.43
N VAL A 141 -3.30 -22.43 16.54
CA VAL A 141 -1.90 -22.08 16.85
C VAL A 141 -1.83 -21.08 18.00
N CYS A 142 -2.64 -20.02 17.96
CA CYS A 142 -2.69 -19.04 19.05
C CYS A 142 -3.09 -19.68 20.39
N GLN A 143 -4.07 -20.59 20.38
CA GLN A 143 -4.51 -21.28 21.59
C GLN A 143 -3.37 -22.13 22.18
N ILE A 144 -2.73 -22.96 21.37
CA ILE A 144 -1.63 -23.84 21.81
C ILE A 144 -0.50 -23.01 22.45
N LEU A 145 -0.11 -21.90 21.82
CA LEU A 145 0.96 -21.05 22.35
C LEU A 145 0.55 -20.34 23.66
N ARG A 146 -0.72 -19.95 23.81
CA ARG A 146 -1.23 -19.39 25.07
C ARG A 146 -1.30 -20.42 26.18
N ASP A 147 -1.69 -21.66 25.87
CA ASP A 147 -1.71 -22.78 26.83
C ASP A 147 -0.30 -23.11 27.35
N GLN A 148 0.74 -22.78 26.57
CA GLN A 148 2.15 -22.84 26.97
C GLN A 148 2.63 -21.60 27.75
N GLY A 149 1.75 -20.65 28.06
CA GLY A 149 2.08 -19.43 28.81
C GLY A 149 2.69 -18.29 27.98
N LEU A 150 2.70 -18.38 26.64
CA LEU A 150 3.23 -17.32 25.79
C LEU A 150 2.20 -16.21 25.53
N ARG A 151 2.69 -14.96 25.41
CA ARG A 151 1.89 -13.81 24.99
C ARG A 151 1.80 -13.78 23.47
N VAL A 152 0.59 -13.95 22.93
CA VAL A 152 0.33 -14.07 21.49
C VAL A 152 -0.62 -12.99 21.00
N VAL A 153 -0.22 -12.31 19.93
CA VAL A 153 -1.05 -11.34 19.19
C VAL A 153 -1.27 -11.83 17.76
N ALA A 154 -2.49 -11.67 17.25
CA ALA A 154 -2.80 -11.94 15.85
C ALA A 154 -2.59 -10.66 15.03
N VAL A 155 -1.81 -10.75 13.96
CA VAL A 155 -1.67 -9.69 12.96
C VAL A 155 -2.45 -10.13 11.72
N ARG A 156 -3.39 -9.30 11.28
CA ARG A 156 -4.19 -9.55 10.07
C ARG A 156 -3.92 -8.47 9.04
N HIS A 157 -3.81 -8.85 7.77
CA HIS A 157 -3.89 -7.88 6.69
C HIS A 157 -5.33 -7.37 6.61
N PRO A 158 -5.56 -6.04 6.60
CA PRO A 158 -6.90 -5.48 6.42
C PRO A 158 -7.27 -5.62 4.94
N MET A 159 -7.78 -6.80 4.57
CA MET A 159 -8.59 -6.90 3.36
C MET A 159 -10.05 -6.61 3.71
N PRO A 160 -10.80 -5.87 2.87
CA PRO A 160 -12.25 -5.74 2.98
C PRO A 160 -12.97 -7.10 3.04
#